data_AF-A0ABD3WYL5-F1
#
_entry.id   AF-A0ABD3WYL5-F1
#
_cell.length_a   1.000
_cell.length_b   1.000
_cell.length_c   1.000
_cell.angle_alpha   90.00
_cell.angle_beta   90.00
_cell.angle_gamma   90.00
#
_symmetry.space_group_name_H-M   'P 1'
#
loop_
_entity.id
_entity.type
_entity.pdbx_description
1 polymer ?
#
loop_
_entity_poly.entity_id
_entity_poly.type
_entity_poly.pdbx_seq_one_letter_code
_entity_poly.pdbx_strand_id
1 'polypeptide(L)'
;MEIDMRHLAYIATEIDMRHLASIAIENDMCHLASIITEHYMRHLASIATENDMRCSASIAIEIDMCHLASIIIENYMCNLAFIATENDMRHLASIATENDMRQLASIATENDMRHLASIAI
;
A
#
# COMPACT_ATOMS: atom_id res chain seq x y z
N MET A 1 0.24 -25.40 10.90
CA MET A 1 0.14 -25.60 9.44
C MET A 1 0.52 -24.27 8.85
N GLU A 2 1.79 -24.13 8.47
CA GLU A 2 2.33 -22.92 7.86
C GLU A 2 1.82 -22.90 6.42
N ILE A 3 1.02 -21.91 6.08
CA ILE A 3 0.59 -21.70 4.70
C ILE A 3 1.77 -20.98 4.05
N ASP A 4 2.64 -21.70 3.34
CA ASP A 4 3.73 -21.08 2.56
C ASP A 4 3.09 -20.41 1.32
N MET A 5 2.54 -19.21 1.52
CA MET A 5 1.93 -18.42 0.45
C MET A 5 3.00 -17.53 -0.18
N ARG A 6 3.60 -18.01 -1.28
CA ARG A 6 4.74 -17.31 -1.89
C ARG A 6 4.38 -16.00 -2.57
N HIS A 7 3.16 -15.86 -3.08
CA HIS A 7 2.71 -14.71 -3.84
C HIS A 7 1.25 -14.39 -3.50
N LEU A 8 0.98 -13.12 -3.21
CA LEU A 8 -0.37 -12.60 -3.06
C LEU A 8 -0.58 -11.43 -4.03
N ALA A 9 -1.65 -11.50 -4.81
CA ALA A 9 -2.05 -10.44 -5.73
C ALA A 9 -3.51 -10.06 -5.50
N TYR A 10 -3.79 -8.76 -5.36
CA TYR A 10 -5.13 -8.21 -5.21
C TYR A 10 -5.41 -7.16 -6.29
N ILE A 11 -6.57 -7.26 -6.93
CA ILE A 11 -7.02 -6.29 -7.94
C ILE A 11 -8.47 -5.89 -7.63
N ALA A 12 -8.73 -4.60 -7.53
CA ALA A 12 -10.06 -4.02 -7.40
C ALA A 12 -10.32 -2.98 -8.50
N THR A 13 -11.53 -3.00 -9.05
CA THR A 13 -11.97 -2.03 -10.05
C THR A 13 -13.47 -1.80 -9.93
N GLU A 14 -13.86 -0.67 -9.33
CA GLU A 14 -15.25 -0.21 -9.26
C GLU A 14 -15.36 1.26 -9.72
N ILE A 15 -16.61 1.72 -9.83
CA ILE A 15 -16.92 3.13 -10.12
C ILE A 15 -16.98 3.95 -8.83
N ASP A 16 -17.51 3.37 -7.76
CA ASP A 16 -17.65 4.04 -6.46
C ASP A 16 -17.51 3.00 -5.35
N MET A 17 -16.39 3.08 -4.65
CA MET A 17 -16.13 2.28 -3.47
C MET A 17 -16.00 3.18 -2.26
N ARG A 18 -16.86 2.99 -1.24
CA ARG A 18 -16.76 3.85 -0.05
C ARG A 18 -15.53 3.55 0.80
N HIS A 19 -15.22 2.27 0.99
CA HIS A 19 -14.13 1.84 1.86
C HIS A 19 -13.51 0.56 1.30
N LEU A 20 -12.18 0.53 1.26
CA LEU A 20 -11.42 -0.67 1.04
C LEU A 20 -10.41 -0.85 2.17
N ALA A 21 -10.38 -2.04 2.74
CA ALA A 21 -9.42 -2.42 3.75
C ALA A 21 -8.81 -3.78 3.37
N SER A 22 -7.48 -3.84 3.37
CA SER A 22 -6.72 -5.06 3.08
C SER A 22 -5.73 -5.32 4.20
N ILE A 23 -5.66 -6.58 4.63
CA ILE A 23 -4.73 -7.05 5.67
C ILE A 23 -4.04 -8.31 5.15
N ALA A 24 -2.71 -8.28 5.10
CA ALA A 24 -1.87 -9.44 4.81
C ALA A 24 -0.99 -9.73 6.03
N ILE A 25 -1.05 -10.97 6.53
CA ILE A 25 -0.23 -11.44 7.66
C ILE A 25 0.31 -12.81 7.26
N GLU A 26 1.61 -12.88 7.01
CA GLU A 26 2.29 -14.11 6.64
C GLU A 26 3.64 -14.21 7.34
N ASN A 27 4.19 -15.43 7.43
CA ASN A 27 5.51 -15.63 8.02
C ASN A 27 6.60 -15.26 7.01
N ASP A 28 6.52 -15.81 5.80
CA ASP A 28 7.42 -15.51 4.66
C ASP A 28 6.58 -15.31 3.39
N MET A 29 6.78 -14.20 2.68
CA MET A 29 6.22 -13.99 1.34
C MET A 29 7.31 -13.54 0.37
N CYS A 30 7.30 -14.09 -0.85
CA CYS A 30 8.21 -13.57 -1.86
C CYS A 30 7.68 -12.26 -2.46
N HIS A 31 6.38 -12.19 -2.74
CA HIS A 31 5.79 -11.07 -3.47
C HIS A 31 4.37 -10.73 -3.03
N LEU A 32 4.18 -9.45 -2.67
CA LEU A 32 2.86 -8.85 -2.49
C LEU A 32 2.62 -7.80 -3.59
N ALA A 33 1.47 -7.89 -4.27
CA ALA A 33 1.06 -6.93 -5.29
C ALA A 33 -0.40 -6.50 -5.11
N SER A 34 -0.66 -5.18 -5.12
CA SER A 34 -2.02 -4.64 -5.08
C SER A 34 -2.23 -3.59 -6.16
N ILE A 35 -3.36 -3.68 -6.88
CA ILE A 35 -3.79 -2.69 -7.88
C ILE A 35 -5.23 -2.30 -7.60
N ILE A 36 -5.47 -1.01 -7.40
CA ILE A 36 -6.79 -0.44 -7.16
C ILE A 36 -7.04 0.65 -8.20
N THR A 37 -8.20 0.60 -8.83
CA THR A 37 -8.64 1.61 -9.80
C THR A 37 -10.08 1.98 -9.54
N GLU A 38 -10.33 3.20 -9.08
CA GLU A 38 -11.66 3.71 -8.75
C GLU A 38 -11.89 5.10 -9.35
N HIS A 39 -13.14 5.46 -9.63
CA HIS A 39 -13.45 6.85 -9.90
C HIS A 39 -13.61 7.64 -8.58
N TYR A 40 -14.20 7.02 -7.55
CA TYR A 40 -14.37 7.63 -6.24
C TYR A 40 -14.04 6.63 -5.14
N MET A 41 -13.06 6.95 -4.28
CA MET A 41 -12.90 6.26 -2.99
C MET A 41 -12.87 7.24 -1.83
N ARG A 42 -13.56 6.91 -0.73
CA ARG A 42 -13.42 7.74 0.48
C ARG A 42 -12.24 7.32 1.33
N HIS A 43 -12.00 6.01 1.45
CA HIS A 43 -11.01 5.48 2.37
C HIS A 43 -10.38 4.20 1.83
N LEU A 44 -9.07 4.23 1.66
CA LEU A 44 -8.25 3.06 1.44
C LEU A 44 -7.31 2.86 2.63
N ALA A 45 -7.34 1.66 3.21
CA ALA A 45 -6.44 1.26 4.28
C ALA A 45 -5.77 -0.07 3.95
N SER A 46 -4.45 -0.12 4.02
CA SER A 46 -3.68 -1.35 3.83
C SER A 46 -2.74 -1.60 5.01
N ILE A 47 -2.71 -2.84 5.48
CA ILE A 47 -1.77 -3.30 6.51
C ILE A 47 -1.09 -4.58 6.04
N ALA A 48 0.24 -4.57 6.05
CA ALA A 48 1.05 -5.77 5.84
C ALA A 48 1.95 -6.01 7.06
N THR A 49 1.99 -7.25 7.54
CA THR A 49 2.90 -7.68 8.60
C THR A 49 3.54 -9.01 8.24
N GLU A 50 4.85 -9.02 8.07
CA GLU A 50 5.62 -10.21 7.69
C GLU A 50 6.97 -10.29 8.40
N ASN A 51 7.57 -11.49 8.50
CA ASN A 51 8.95 -11.59 8.97
C ASN A 51 9.95 -11.33 7.83
N ASP A 52 9.74 -11.93 6.65
CA ASP A 52 10.59 -11.73 5.48
C ASP A 52 9.71 -11.53 4.23
N MET A 53 9.80 -10.32 3.64
CA MET A 53 9.25 -10.03 2.33
C MET A 53 10.34 -9.63 1.35
N ARG A 54 10.39 -10.28 0.19
CA ARG A 54 11.34 -9.84 -0.85
C ARG A 54 10.87 -8.58 -1.55
N CYS A 55 9.62 -8.55 -2.01
CA CYS A 55 9.11 -7.41 -2.75
C CYS A 55 7.64 -7.11 -2.43
N SER A 56 7.35 -5.84 -2.17
CA SER A 56 5.99 -5.31 -2.12
C SER A 56 5.80 -4.23 -3.18
N ALA A 57 4.68 -4.31 -3.91
CA ALA A 57 4.29 -3.29 -4.89
C ALA A 57 2.81 -2.94 -4.75
N SER A 58 2.50 -1.66 -4.65
CA SER A 58 1.12 -1.17 -4.61
C SER A 58 0.89 -0.03 -5.58
N ILE A 59 -0.22 -0.10 -6.31
CA ILE A 59 -0.67 0.92 -7.26
C ILE A 59 -2.11 1.31 -6.93
N ALA A 60 -2.34 2.60 -6.67
CA ALA A 60 -3.66 3.20 -6.54
C ALA A 60 -3.84 4.27 -7.62
N ILE A 61 -4.90 4.15 -8.41
CA ILE A 61 -5.28 5.12 -9.45
C ILE A 61 -6.71 5.55 -9.20
N GLU A 62 -6.89 6.79 -8.76
CA GLU A 62 -8.22 7.32 -8.45
C GLU A 62 -8.43 8.71 -9.04
N ILE A 63 -9.69 9.10 -9.25
CA ILE A 63 -9.97 10.50 -9.59
C ILE A 63 -10.05 11.31 -8.30
N ASP A 64 -10.89 10.90 -7.36
CA ASP A 64 -11.03 11.56 -6.06
C ASP A 64 -10.85 10.55 -4.91
N MET A 65 -9.81 10.75 -4.08
CA MET A 65 -9.63 10.04 -2.81
C MET A 65 -9.67 10.98 -1.61
N CYS A 66 -10.42 10.62 -0.57
CA CYS A 66 -10.37 11.39 0.68
C CYS A 66 -9.21 10.96 1.59
N HIS A 67 -8.98 9.67 1.79
CA HIS A 67 -7.93 9.21 2.70
C HIS A 67 -7.27 7.92 2.24
N LEU A 68 -5.95 7.93 2.23
CA LEU A 68 -5.09 6.78 2.03
C LEU A 68 -4.23 6.54 3.27
N ALA A 69 -4.30 5.34 3.82
CA ALA A 69 -3.46 4.91 4.93
C ALA A 69 -2.78 3.57 4.58
N SER A 70 -1.46 3.52 4.68
CA SER A 70 -0.68 2.29 4.51
C SER A 70 0.26 2.07 5.70
N ILE A 71 0.28 0.84 6.22
CA ILE A 71 1.17 0.41 7.30
C ILE A 71 1.88 -0.87 6.89
N ILE A 72 3.21 -0.86 6.94
CA ILE A 72 4.07 -2.01 6.65
C ILE A 72 4.96 -2.24 7.87
N ILE A 73 4.95 -3.46 8.40
CA ILE A 73 5.74 -3.86 9.56
C ILE A 73 6.48 -5.14 9.20
N GLU A 74 7.80 -5.06 9.04
CA GLU A 74 8.60 -6.20 8.62
C GLU A 74 9.93 -6.31 9.35
N ASN A 75 10.47 -7.52 9.49
CA ASN A 75 11.84 -7.68 9.97
C ASN A 75 12.85 -7.49 8.82
N TYR A 76 12.55 -8.00 7.62
CA TYR A 76 13.40 -7.86 6.45
C TYR A 76 12.56 -7.56 5.21
N MET A 77 12.83 -6.43 4.55
CA MET A 77 12.31 -6.15 3.22
C MET A 77 13.42 -5.84 2.22
N CYS A 78 13.42 -6.51 1.06
CA CYS A 78 14.36 -6.13 0.01
C CYS A 78 13.87 -4.88 -0.75
N ASN A 79 12.64 -4.88 -1.26
CA ASN A 79 12.13 -3.77 -2.09
C ASN A 79 10.67 -3.41 -1.78
N LEU A 80 10.42 -2.12 -1.52
CA LEU A 80 9.09 -1.54 -1.43
C LEU A 80 8.86 -0.54 -2.56
N ALA A 81 7.78 -0.71 -3.32
CA ALA A 81 7.33 0.23 -4.34
C ALA A 81 5.88 0.66 -4.10
N PHE A 82 5.65 1.96 -4.00
CA PHE A 82 4.31 2.55 -3.89
C PHE A 82 4.07 3.59 -4.99
N ILE A 83 2.95 3.47 -5.70
CA ILE A 83 2.52 4.44 -6.71
C ILE A 83 1.08 4.85 -6.42
N ALA A 84 0.85 6.14 -6.18
CA ALA A 84 -0.48 6.74 -6.15
C ALA A 84 -0.60 7.78 -7.27
N THR A 85 -1.69 7.73 -8.03
CA THR A 85 -2.03 8.73 -9.04
C THR A 85 -3.46 9.17 -8.83
N GLU A 86 -3.64 10.43 -8.44
CA GLU A 86 -4.93 11.00 -8.07
C GLU A 86 -5.13 12.40 -8.65
N ASN A 87 -6.36 12.82 -8.93
CA ASN A 87 -6.58 14.24 -9.23
C ASN A 87 -6.70 15.03 -7.91
N ASP A 88 -7.52 14.53 -6.99
CA ASP A 88 -7.80 15.17 -5.70
C ASP A 88 -7.55 14.19 -4.54
N MET A 89 -6.55 14.45 -3.72
CA MET A 89 -6.27 13.71 -2.48
C MET A 89 -6.32 14.62 -1.26
N ARG A 90 -7.10 14.27 -0.24
CA ARG A 90 -7.11 15.08 1.01
C ARG A 90 -6.02 14.67 1.99
N HIS A 91 -5.81 13.38 2.18
CA HIS A 91 -4.90 12.88 3.21
C HIS A 91 -4.17 11.60 2.77
N LEU A 92 -2.84 11.65 2.78
CA LEU A 92 -1.95 10.48 2.67
C LEU A 92 -1.21 10.25 3.98
N ALA A 93 -1.27 9.03 4.50
CA ALA A 93 -0.47 8.56 5.62
C ALA A 93 0.22 7.24 5.28
N SER A 94 1.55 7.20 5.39
CA SER A 94 2.33 5.96 5.23
C SER A 94 3.25 5.75 6.43
N ILE A 95 3.25 4.54 6.97
CA ILE A 95 4.14 4.11 8.04
C ILE A 95 4.84 2.83 7.59
N ALA A 96 6.18 2.86 7.59
CA ALA A 96 7.02 1.67 7.45
C ALA A 96 7.81 1.47 8.75
N THR A 97 7.84 0.25 9.27
CA THR A 97 8.66 -0.11 10.43
C THR A 97 9.45 -1.35 10.10
N GLU A 98 10.77 -1.20 9.94
CA GLU A 98 11.62 -2.23 9.36
C GLU A 98 13.00 -2.28 10.00
N ASN A 99 13.49 -3.48 10.33
CA ASN A 99 14.85 -3.64 10.85
C ASN A 99 15.92 -3.57 9.73
N ASP A 100 15.59 -4.02 8.51
CA ASP A 100 16.51 -3.99 7.37
C ASP A 100 15.73 -3.84 6.04
N MET A 101 15.82 -2.63 5.46
CA MET A 101 15.26 -2.31 4.14
C MET A 101 16.37 -1.96 3.16
N ARG A 102 16.37 -2.57 1.96
CA ARG A 102 17.35 -2.22 0.92
C ARG A 102 16.90 -1.12 -0.03
N GLN A 103 15.65 -1.14 -0.48
CA GLN A 103 15.14 -0.17 -1.46
C GLN A 103 13.71 0.27 -1.15
N LEU A 104 13.51 1.59 -1.12
CA LEU A 104 12.21 2.24 -1.08
C LEU A 104 12.02 3.12 -2.31
N ALA A 105 10.93 2.93 -3.03
CA ALA A 105 10.47 3.83 -4.07
C ALA A 105 9.01 4.21 -3.79
N SER A 106 8.73 5.52 -3.69
CA SER A 106 7.37 6.04 -3.58
C SER A 106 7.16 7.15 -4.59
N ILE A 107 6.09 7.05 -5.36
CA ILE A 107 5.68 8.03 -6.36
C ILE A 107 4.23 8.41 -6.08
N ALA A 108 4.00 9.67 -5.72
CA ALA A 108 2.67 10.26 -5.65
C ALA A 108 2.57 11.32 -6.76
N THR A 109 1.58 11.15 -7.65
CA THR A 109 1.26 12.14 -8.68
C THR A 109 -0.14 12.64 -8.42
N GLU A 110 -0.24 13.91 -8.05
CA GLU A 110 -1.49 14.51 -7.65
C GLU A 110 -1.58 15.97 -8.08
N ASN A 111 -2.77 16.40 -8.51
CA ASN A 111 -3.01 17.79 -8.86
C ASN A 111 -3.29 18.63 -7.61
N ASP A 112 -4.04 18.08 -6.65
CA ASP A 112 -4.42 18.77 -5.43
C ASP A 112 -4.28 17.87 -4.20
N MET A 113 -3.29 18.19 -3.33
CA MET A 113 -3.06 17.52 -2.04
C MET A 113 -3.19 18.49 -0.87
N ARG A 114 -3.86 18.08 0.20
CA ARG A 114 -3.94 18.89 1.43
C ARG A 114 -2.96 18.48 2.52
N HIS A 115 -2.79 17.17 2.75
CA HIS A 115 -1.97 16.67 3.86
C HIS A 115 -1.22 15.39 3.49
N LEU A 116 0.09 15.41 3.76
CA LEU A 116 1.01 14.29 3.61
C LEU A 116 1.72 14.00 4.93
N ALA A 117 1.70 12.73 5.35
CA ALA A 117 2.50 12.23 6.46
C ALA A 117 3.21 10.92 6.04
N SER A 118 4.52 10.85 6.26
CA SER A 118 5.29 9.63 6.02
C SER A 118 6.29 9.43 7.16
N ILE A 119 6.28 8.23 7.74
CA ILE A 119 7.16 7.84 8.85
C ILE A 119 7.82 6.52 8.48
N ALA A 120 9.15 6.47 8.60
CA ALA A 120 9.94 5.25 8.49
C ALA A 120 10.78 5.12 9.77
N ILE A 121 10.70 3.97 10.45
CA ILE A 121 11.37 3.65 11.72
C ILE A 121 12.12 2.33 11.54
#